data_AF-A0A8T6BY19-F1
#
_entry.id   AF-A0A8T6BY19-F1
#
_cell.length_a   1.000
_cell.length_b   1.000
_cell.length_c   1.000
_cell.angle_alpha   90.00
_cell.angle_beta   90.00
_cell.angle_gamma   90.00
#
_symmetry.space_group_name_H-M   'P 1'
#
loop_
_entity.id
_entity.type
_entity.pdbx_description
1 polymer ?
#
loop_
_entity_poly.entity_id
_entity_poly.type
_entity_poly.pdbx_seq_one_letter_code
_entity_poly.pdbx_strand_id
1 'polypeptide(L)'
;AWGNLLLALMKGFRDAAGNALSLIVGSLIGVLAYYVSYRLGGYEGALLGLALIPALVVIPAAIMLIKRGVIPLSYLKPSWDNGLAGQLSKFTLMALITSVTLPVAYIMMRKLLAAQYSWDEVGIWQGVSSISDAYLQFITASFSVYLLPTLSRLTEKRDITREVVKSLKFVLPAVAAASFTVWLLRDFAIWLLLSNKFTAMRDLFAWQLVGDVLKVGAYVFGYLVIAKASLRFYILAEVSQFTLLMVFAHWLIPAHGALGAAQAYMATYIVYFSLCCGVFLLWRRRA
;
A
#
# COMPACT_ATOMS: atom_id res chain seq x y z
N ALA A 1 -2.82 16.23 6.70
CA ALA A 1 -3.84 16.55 5.67
C ALA A 1 -3.26 17.39 4.52
N TRP A 2 -2.75 18.60 4.79
CA TRP A 2 -2.24 19.52 3.76
C TRP A 2 -1.05 18.99 2.94
N GLY A 3 -0.12 18.23 3.54
CA GLY A 3 1.00 17.63 2.81
C GLY A 3 0.55 16.60 1.76
N ASN A 4 -0.42 15.76 2.10
CA ASN A 4 -0.98 14.78 1.16
C ASN A 4 -1.74 15.46 0.02
N LEU A 5 -2.41 16.59 0.30
CA LEU A 5 -3.13 17.37 -0.72
C LEU A 5 -2.16 18.00 -1.72
N LEU A 6 -1.04 18.56 -1.25
CA LEU A 6 0.01 19.11 -2.12
C LEU A 6 0.71 18.03 -2.96
N LEU A 7 1.00 16.87 -2.37
CA LEU A 7 1.54 15.72 -3.10
C LEU A 7 0.54 15.18 -4.13
N ALA A 8 -0.75 15.16 -3.82
CA ALA A 8 -1.80 14.77 -4.76
C ALA A 8 -1.90 15.75 -5.94
N LEU A 9 -1.80 17.06 -5.70
CA LEU A 9 -1.73 18.08 -6.76
C LEU A 9 -0.50 17.87 -7.66
N MET A 10 0.69 17.67 -7.08
CA MET A 10 1.92 17.42 -7.84
C MET A 10 1.83 16.14 -8.68
N LYS A 11 1.23 15.06 -8.14
CA LYS A 11 0.94 13.84 -8.88
C LYS A 11 -0.06 14.07 -10.02
N GLY A 12 -1.08 14.92 -9.80
CA GLY A 12 -2.08 15.29 -10.80
C GLY A 12 -1.47 16.00 -12.02
N PHE A 13 -0.46 16.85 -11.82
CA PHE A 13 0.29 17.52 -12.89
C PHE A 13 1.36 16.63 -13.56
N ARG A 14 1.41 15.32 -13.24
CA ARG A 14 2.40 14.35 -13.75
C ARG A 14 3.86 14.67 -13.42
N ASP A 15 4.11 15.50 -12.41
CA ASP A 15 5.47 15.82 -11.97
C ASP A 15 5.99 14.77 -10.97
N ALA A 16 6.25 13.58 -11.48
CA ALA A 16 6.75 12.46 -10.67
C ALA A 16 8.10 12.79 -10.00
N ALA A 17 8.96 13.56 -10.66
CA ALA A 17 10.26 13.97 -10.14
C ALA A 17 10.15 14.97 -8.97
N GLY A 18 9.29 15.99 -9.07
CA GLY A 18 9.05 16.94 -7.98
C GLY A 18 8.35 16.31 -6.77
N ASN A 19 7.40 15.41 -7.01
CA ASN A 19 6.77 14.63 -5.95
C ASN A 19 7.79 13.71 -5.23
N ALA A 20 8.68 13.05 -5.97
CA ALA A 20 9.72 12.21 -5.39
C ALA A 20 10.74 13.02 -4.57
N LEU A 21 11.23 14.15 -5.11
CA LEU A 21 12.17 15.04 -4.40
C LEU A 21 11.55 15.62 -3.13
N SER A 22 10.28 16.03 -3.17
CA SER A 22 9.55 16.53 -2.00
C SER A 22 9.42 15.45 -0.92
N LEU A 23 9.16 14.19 -1.32
CA LEU A 23 9.09 13.06 -0.40
C LEU A 23 10.45 12.77 0.24
N ILE A 24 11.53 12.76 -0.55
CA ILE A 24 12.89 12.46 -0.09
C ILE A 24 13.37 13.53 0.90
N VAL A 25 13.27 14.80 0.51
CA VAL A 25 13.68 15.94 1.35
C VAL A 25 12.81 16.01 2.62
N GLY A 26 11.49 15.83 2.48
CA GLY A 26 10.58 15.80 3.63
C GLY A 26 10.85 14.64 4.59
N SER A 27 11.21 13.46 4.07
CA SER A 27 11.56 12.30 4.90
C SER A 27 12.89 12.50 5.62
N LEU A 28 13.91 13.05 4.95
CA LEU A 28 15.22 13.36 5.57
C LEU A 28 15.08 14.39 6.70
N ILE A 29 14.32 15.46 6.45
CA ILE A 29 14.02 16.48 7.46
C ILE A 29 13.20 15.86 8.61
N GLY A 30 12.24 15.00 8.30
CA GLY A 30 11.43 14.29 9.30
C GLY A 30 12.26 13.38 10.20
N VAL A 31 13.24 12.66 9.66
CA VAL A 31 14.16 11.81 10.43
C VAL A 31 15.06 12.65 11.34
N LEU A 32 15.58 13.77 10.86
CA LEU A 32 16.38 14.70 11.68
C LEU A 32 15.54 15.29 12.83
N ALA A 33 14.32 15.72 12.55
CA ALA A 33 13.41 16.25 13.56
C ALA A 33 13.03 15.19 14.59
N TYR A 34 12.76 13.94 14.16
CA TYR A 34 12.51 12.82 15.07
C TYR A 34 13.70 12.55 16.00
N TYR A 35 14.92 12.50 15.45
CA TYR A 35 16.13 12.26 16.25
C TYR A 35 16.37 13.37 17.29
N VAL A 36 16.13 14.63 16.93
CA VAL A 36 16.23 15.78 17.85
C VAL A 36 15.15 15.70 18.93
N SER A 37 13.90 15.42 18.57
CA SER A 37 12.80 15.29 19.54
C SER A 37 13.00 14.10 20.49
N TYR A 38 13.54 12.98 20.00
CA TYR A 38 13.89 11.83 20.83
C TYR A 38 14.99 12.15 21.84
N ARG A 39 16.04 12.86 21.42
CA ARG A 39 17.13 13.31 22.31
C ARG A 39 16.66 14.28 23.42
N LEU A 40 15.64 15.09 23.15
CA LEU A 40 15.17 16.14 24.07
C LEU A 40 14.09 15.65 25.04
N GLY A 41 13.26 14.67 24.67
CA GLY A 41 12.07 14.28 25.44
C GLY A 41 11.87 12.78 25.64
N GLY A 42 12.86 11.93 25.33
CA GLY A 42 12.74 10.49 25.47
C GLY A 42 11.54 9.92 24.71
N TYR A 43 10.64 9.20 25.39
CA TYR A 43 9.49 8.53 24.77
C TYR A 43 8.38 9.50 24.34
N GLU A 44 8.10 10.54 25.13
CA GLU A 44 7.13 11.59 24.76
C GLU A 44 7.65 12.45 23.60
N GLY A 45 8.97 12.69 23.58
CA GLY A 45 9.65 13.35 22.47
C GLY A 45 9.60 12.54 21.17
N ALA A 46 9.70 11.20 21.23
CA ALA A 46 9.52 10.33 20.06
C ALA A 46 8.10 10.41 19.48
N LEU A 47 7.08 10.46 20.34
CA LEU A 47 5.68 10.63 19.95
C LEU A 47 5.45 11.97 19.24
N LEU A 48 6.01 13.07 19.78
CA LEU A 48 5.97 14.39 19.13
C LEU A 48 6.72 14.40 17.79
N GLY A 49 7.88 13.74 17.72
CA GLY A 49 8.66 13.59 16.50
C GLY A 49 7.88 12.86 15.40
N LEU A 50 7.17 11.79 15.73
CA LEU A 50 6.32 11.06 14.79
C LEU A 50 5.17 11.92 14.23
N ALA A 51 4.59 12.78 15.07
CA ALA A 51 3.55 13.73 14.63
C ALA A 51 4.11 14.85 13.73
N LEU A 52 5.38 15.22 13.92
CA LEU A 52 6.06 16.29 13.16
C LEU A 52 6.48 15.86 11.74
N ILE A 53 6.76 14.58 11.50
CA ILE A 53 7.18 14.07 10.18
C ILE A 53 6.23 14.51 9.04
N PRO A 54 4.91 14.24 9.09
CA PRO A 54 4.00 14.65 8.02
C PRO A 54 3.77 16.17 7.95
N ALA A 55 4.01 16.90 9.05
CA ALA A 55 3.93 18.37 9.07
C ALA A 55 5.14 19.02 8.38
N LEU A 56 6.34 18.46 8.59
CA LEU A 56 7.58 18.94 7.98
C LEU A 56 7.65 18.71 6.48
N VAL A 57 6.97 17.67 5.95
CA VAL A 57 6.85 17.42 4.50
C VAL A 57 6.10 18.54 3.78
N VAL A 58 5.25 19.32 4.48
CA VAL A 58 4.50 20.45 3.90
C VAL A 58 5.45 21.57 3.45
N ILE A 59 6.54 21.79 4.17
CA ILE A 59 7.49 22.89 3.91
C ILE A 59 8.21 22.72 2.56
N PRO A 60 8.91 21.60 2.27
CA PRO A 60 9.56 21.40 0.97
C PRO A 60 8.53 21.28 -0.16
N ALA A 61 7.36 20.68 0.09
CA ALA A 61 6.28 20.61 -0.90
C ALA A 61 5.76 22.01 -1.27
N ALA A 62 5.57 22.91 -0.30
CA ALA A 62 5.16 24.29 -0.54
C ALA A 62 6.26 25.09 -1.26
N ILE A 63 7.53 24.92 -0.89
CA ILE A 63 8.67 25.60 -1.54
C ILE A 63 8.79 25.18 -3.00
N MET A 64 8.65 23.89 -3.32
CA MET A 64 8.66 23.41 -4.71
C MET A 64 7.47 23.95 -5.52
N LEU A 65 6.30 24.05 -4.90
CA LEU A 65 5.10 24.61 -5.53
C LEU A 65 5.30 26.09 -5.89
N ILE A 66 5.84 26.87 -4.95
CA ILE A 66 6.10 28.31 -5.11
C ILE A 66 7.19 28.56 -6.15
N LYS A 67 8.31 27.80 -6.11
CA LYS A 67 9.41 27.93 -7.07
C LYS A 67 9.02 27.62 -8.52
N ARG A 68 8.00 26.78 -8.73
CA ARG A 68 7.55 26.42 -10.08
C ARG A 68 6.64 27.45 -10.73
N GLY A 69 6.04 28.38 -10.00
CA GLY A 69 5.28 29.52 -10.57
C GLY A 69 4.04 29.16 -11.41
N VAL A 70 3.72 27.87 -11.61
CA VAL A 70 2.68 27.39 -12.55
C VAL A 70 1.28 27.27 -11.94
N ILE A 71 1.08 27.62 -10.67
CA ILE A 71 -0.23 27.48 -10.01
C ILE A 71 -0.66 28.83 -9.44
N PRO A 72 -1.51 29.59 -10.16
CA PRO A 72 -2.13 30.77 -9.59
C PRO A 72 -2.92 30.36 -8.33
N LEU A 73 -2.67 31.01 -7.20
CA LEU A 73 -3.44 30.81 -5.95
C LEU A 73 -4.96 30.97 -6.15
N SER A 74 -5.39 31.57 -7.27
CA SER A 74 -6.78 31.65 -7.70
C SER A 74 -7.45 30.27 -7.88
N TYR A 75 -6.71 29.23 -8.28
CA TYR A 75 -7.25 27.86 -8.43
C TYR A 75 -7.53 27.17 -7.08
N LEU A 76 -7.04 27.70 -5.96
CA LEU A 76 -7.37 27.22 -4.61
C LEU A 76 -8.68 27.83 -4.07
N LYS A 77 -9.34 28.73 -4.83
CA LYS A 77 -10.67 29.19 -4.45
C LYS A 77 -11.66 28.03 -4.55
N PRO A 78 -12.41 27.71 -3.49
CA PRO A 78 -13.41 26.65 -3.54
C PRO A 78 -14.50 27.03 -4.53
N SER A 79 -14.54 26.32 -5.66
CA SER A 79 -15.67 26.34 -6.60
C SER A 79 -16.39 25.01 -6.52
N TRP A 80 -17.72 25.06 -6.40
CA TRP A 80 -18.54 23.85 -6.32
C TRP A 80 -19.11 23.54 -7.70
N ASP A 81 -18.72 22.40 -8.25
CA ASP A 81 -19.26 21.86 -9.50
C ASP A 81 -19.93 20.51 -9.20
N ASN A 82 -21.25 20.44 -9.37
CA ASN A 82 -22.05 19.25 -9.08
C ASN A 82 -21.65 18.04 -9.97
N GLY A 83 -21.20 18.28 -11.20
CA GLY A 83 -20.77 17.23 -12.13
C GLY A 83 -19.44 16.61 -11.71
N LEU A 84 -18.45 17.46 -11.37
CA LEU A 84 -17.15 17.00 -10.87
C LEU A 84 -17.26 16.36 -9.47
N ALA A 85 -18.10 16.91 -8.58
CA ALA A 85 -18.36 16.33 -7.26
C ALA A 85 -18.93 14.90 -7.37
N GLY A 86 -19.86 14.66 -8.29
CA GLY A 86 -20.40 13.32 -8.55
C GLY A 86 -19.35 12.31 -9.05
N GLN A 87 -18.39 12.75 -9.87
CA GLN A 87 -17.31 11.88 -10.35
C GLN A 87 -16.24 11.64 -9.28
N LEU A 88 -15.81 12.69 -8.57
CA LEU A 88 -14.80 12.62 -7.53
C LEU A 88 -15.28 11.88 -6.29
N SER A 89 -16.58 11.99 -5.94
CA SER A 89 -17.16 11.27 -4.79
C SER A 89 -16.96 9.75 -4.88
N LYS A 90 -16.96 9.17 -6.08
CA LYS A 90 -16.68 7.74 -6.28
C LYS A 90 -15.25 7.39 -5.87
N PHE A 91 -14.28 8.21 -6.24
CA PHE A 91 -12.88 8.02 -5.84
C PHE A 91 -12.68 8.27 -4.35
N THR A 92 -13.35 9.28 -3.79
CA THR A 92 -13.34 9.54 -2.34
C THR A 92 -13.90 8.36 -1.56
N LEU A 93 -15.04 7.79 -2.01
CA LEU A 93 -15.63 6.59 -1.42
C LEU A 93 -14.67 5.40 -1.49
N MET A 94 -14.03 5.15 -2.64
CA MET A 94 -13.02 4.09 -2.77
C MET A 94 -11.88 4.27 -1.76
N ALA A 95 -11.31 5.48 -1.69
CA ALA A 95 -10.22 5.79 -0.77
C ALA A 95 -10.63 5.66 0.69
N LEU A 96 -11.86 6.07 1.04
CA LEU A 96 -12.38 5.99 2.39
C LEU A 96 -12.57 4.53 2.83
N ILE A 97 -13.11 3.68 1.96
CA ILE A 97 -13.28 2.25 2.25
C ILE A 97 -11.92 1.63 2.56
N THR A 98 -10.91 1.80 1.70
CA THR A 98 -9.57 1.22 1.94
C THR A 98 -8.90 1.79 3.18
N SER A 99 -9.12 3.07 3.47
CA SER A 99 -8.58 3.73 4.67
C SER A 99 -9.15 3.16 5.98
N VAL A 100 -10.32 2.52 5.94
CA VAL A 100 -10.94 1.87 7.10
C VAL A 100 -10.66 0.36 7.09
N THR A 101 -10.87 -0.30 5.95
CA THR A 101 -10.79 -1.76 5.83
C THR A 101 -9.40 -2.29 6.19
N LEU A 102 -8.32 -1.70 5.66
CA LEU A 102 -6.96 -2.19 5.92
C LEU A 102 -6.56 -2.04 7.40
N PRO A 103 -6.69 -0.87 8.04
CA PRO A 103 -6.37 -0.75 9.46
C PRO A 103 -7.24 -1.64 10.36
N VAL A 104 -8.54 -1.77 10.06
CA VAL A 104 -9.45 -2.63 10.82
C VAL A 104 -9.00 -4.09 10.73
N ALA A 105 -8.68 -4.57 9.53
CA ALA A 105 -8.18 -5.94 9.33
C ALA A 105 -6.89 -6.20 10.15
N TYR A 106 -5.94 -5.27 10.09
CA TYR A 106 -4.68 -5.39 10.83
C TYR A 106 -4.91 -5.36 12.35
N ILE A 107 -5.79 -4.49 12.85
CA ILE A 107 -6.13 -4.43 14.28
C ILE A 107 -6.80 -5.73 14.73
N MET A 108 -7.72 -6.28 13.94
CA MET A 108 -8.39 -7.55 14.25
C MET A 108 -7.40 -8.72 14.29
N MET A 109 -6.50 -8.81 13.31
CA MET A 109 -5.44 -9.82 13.31
C MET A 109 -4.52 -9.70 14.54
N ARG A 110 -4.09 -8.47 14.87
CA ARG A 110 -3.27 -8.21 16.05
C ARG A 110 -3.98 -8.60 17.34
N LYS A 111 -5.26 -8.25 17.49
CA LYS A 111 -6.07 -8.62 18.66
C LYS A 111 -6.24 -10.13 18.77
N LEU A 112 -6.45 -10.83 17.66
CA LEU A 112 -6.60 -12.28 17.66
C LEU A 112 -5.29 -12.99 18.03
N LEU A 113 -4.16 -12.55 17.49
CA LEU A 113 -2.82 -13.05 17.86
C LEU A 113 -2.51 -12.77 19.33
N ALA A 114 -2.77 -11.55 19.82
CA ALA A 114 -2.54 -11.18 21.21
C ALA A 114 -3.40 -11.98 22.19
N ALA A 115 -4.63 -12.34 21.80
CA ALA A 115 -5.55 -13.10 22.63
C ALA A 115 -5.22 -14.59 22.70
N GLN A 116 -4.70 -15.18 21.61
CA GLN A 116 -4.45 -16.63 21.53
C GLN A 116 -3.01 -17.01 21.91
N TYR A 117 -2.03 -16.11 21.71
CA TYR A 117 -0.61 -16.41 21.93
C TYR A 117 0.02 -15.37 22.86
N SER A 118 0.56 -14.29 22.32
CA SER A 118 1.21 -13.24 23.11
C SER A 118 1.46 -11.98 22.28
N TRP A 119 1.82 -10.88 22.95
CA TRP A 119 2.26 -9.65 22.28
C TRP A 119 3.62 -9.79 21.59
N ASP A 120 4.45 -10.77 21.99
CA ASP A 120 5.73 -11.04 21.34
C ASP A 120 5.51 -11.57 19.92
N GLU A 121 4.55 -12.49 19.73
CA GLU A 121 4.17 -13.02 18.42
C GLU A 121 3.56 -11.95 17.51
N VAL A 122 2.79 -11.02 18.07
CA VAL A 122 2.29 -9.85 17.34
C VAL A 122 3.45 -9.00 16.83
N GLY A 123 4.48 -8.79 17.65
CA GLY A 123 5.69 -8.07 17.26
C GLY A 123 6.44 -8.75 16.12
N ILE A 124 6.60 -10.08 16.19
CA ILE A 124 7.25 -10.90 15.15
C ILE A 124 6.50 -10.77 13.82
N TRP A 125 5.19 -10.99 13.81
CA TRP A 125 4.36 -10.86 12.61
C TRP A 125 4.37 -9.42 12.05
N GLN A 126 4.32 -8.41 12.93
CA GLN A 126 4.34 -7.02 12.53
C GLN A 126 5.70 -6.60 11.93
N GLY A 127 6.81 -7.15 12.42
CA GLY A 127 8.14 -6.93 11.86
C GLY A 127 8.24 -7.42 10.41
N VAL A 128 7.83 -8.66 10.15
CA VAL A 128 7.80 -9.23 8.79
C VAL A 128 6.85 -8.45 7.87
N SER A 129 5.66 -8.13 8.37
CA SER A 129 4.68 -7.35 7.61
C SER A 129 5.19 -5.95 7.27
N SER A 130 5.92 -5.30 8.17
CA SER A 130 6.49 -3.96 7.91
C SER A 130 7.58 -3.98 6.84
N ILE A 131 8.42 -5.01 6.83
CA ILE A 131 9.43 -5.20 5.77
C ILE A 131 8.75 -5.44 4.43
N SER A 132 7.69 -6.25 4.43
CA SER A 132 6.85 -6.49 3.26
C SER A 132 6.22 -5.20 2.71
N ASP A 133 5.57 -4.42 3.58
CA ASP A 133 4.92 -3.17 3.21
C ASP A 133 5.94 -2.15 2.66
N ALA A 134 7.16 -2.11 3.18
CA ALA A 134 8.20 -1.18 2.73
C ALA A 134 8.57 -1.37 1.25
N TYR A 135 8.85 -2.60 0.81
CA TYR A 135 9.19 -2.83 -0.61
C TYR A 135 7.95 -2.79 -1.52
N LEU A 136 6.78 -3.23 -1.01
CA LEU A 136 5.51 -3.09 -1.73
C LEU A 136 5.15 -1.62 -2.00
N GLN A 137 5.55 -0.71 -1.12
CA GLN A 137 5.36 0.73 -1.30
C GLN A 137 6.09 1.25 -2.56
N PHE A 138 7.29 0.74 -2.85
CA PHE A 138 8.01 1.09 -4.07
C PHE A 138 7.27 0.62 -5.32
N ILE A 139 6.78 -0.63 -5.31
CA ILE A 139 6.06 -1.22 -6.44
C ILE A 139 4.74 -0.47 -6.69
N THR A 140 3.97 -0.20 -5.63
CA THR A 140 2.70 0.53 -5.73
C THR A 140 2.89 1.98 -6.18
N ALA A 141 3.99 2.64 -5.77
CA ALA A 141 4.36 3.96 -6.29
C ALA A 141 4.58 3.93 -7.80
N SER A 142 5.32 2.94 -8.32
CA SER A 142 5.50 2.75 -9.77
C SER A 142 4.16 2.51 -10.48
N PHE A 143 3.24 1.74 -9.91
CA PHE A 143 1.91 1.52 -10.50
C PHE A 143 1.08 2.80 -10.55
N SER A 144 1.13 3.62 -9.50
CA SER A 144 0.41 4.90 -9.49
C SER A 144 0.92 5.86 -10.57
N VAL A 145 2.21 5.82 -10.90
CA VAL A 145 2.82 6.75 -11.89
C VAL A 145 2.72 6.21 -13.32
N TYR A 146 2.81 4.90 -13.52
CA TYR A 146 2.80 4.30 -14.86
C TYR A 146 1.47 3.60 -15.19
N LEU A 147 1.05 2.65 -14.36
CA LEU A 147 -0.07 1.75 -14.66
C LEU A 147 -1.41 2.49 -14.63
N LEU A 148 -1.65 3.28 -13.58
CA LEU A 148 -2.88 4.04 -13.40
C LEU A 148 -3.17 4.98 -14.60
N PRO A 149 -2.27 5.91 -15.00
CA PRO A 149 -2.56 6.79 -16.13
C PRO A 149 -2.62 6.07 -17.47
N THR A 150 -1.90 4.96 -17.64
CA THR A 150 -1.96 4.16 -18.88
C THR A 150 -3.32 3.47 -19.02
N LEU A 151 -3.80 2.80 -17.96
CA LEU A 151 -5.10 2.13 -17.97
C LEU A 151 -6.29 3.09 -18.07
N SER A 152 -6.17 4.30 -17.50
CA SER A 152 -7.20 5.33 -17.63
C SER A 152 -7.36 5.84 -19.06
N ARG A 153 -6.28 5.86 -19.85
CA ARG A 153 -6.29 6.32 -21.25
C ARG A 153 -6.86 5.30 -22.22
N LEU A 154 -6.65 4.00 -21.97
CA LEU A 154 -7.09 2.94 -22.87
C LEU A 154 -8.60 2.78 -22.79
N THR A 155 -9.34 3.04 -23.87
CA THR A 155 -10.80 2.83 -23.91
C THR A 155 -11.17 1.45 -24.44
N GLU A 156 -10.38 0.94 -25.38
CA GLU A 156 -10.68 -0.32 -26.07
C GLU A 156 -10.37 -1.55 -25.19
N LYS A 157 -11.31 -2.48 -25.14
CA LYS A 157 -11.22 -3.70 -24.32
C LYS A 157 -10.01 -4.57 -24.66
N ARG A 158 -9.66 -4.65 -25.96
CA ARG A 158 -8.53 -5.46 -26.45
C ARG A 158 -7.20 -4.90 -25.97
N ASP A 159 -7.03 -3.58 -26.05
CA ASP A 159 -5.82 -2.90 -25.59
C ASP A 159 -5.67 -2.94 -24.08
N ILE A 160 -6.77 -2.73 -23.33
CA ILE A 160 -6.77 -2.92 -21.87
C ILE A 160 -6.31 -4.32 -21.51
N THR A 161 -6.84 -5.34 -22.20
CA THR A 161 -6.48 -6.74 -21.94
C THR A 161 -5.00 -7.00 -22.21
N ARG A 162 -4.48 -6.45 -23.31
CA ARG A 162 -3.08 -6.59 -23.70
C ARG A 162 -2.16 -5.92 -22.68
N GLU A 163 -2.49 -4.71 -22.22
CA GLU A 163 -1.68 -3.99 -21.24
C GLU A 163 -1.70 -4.69 -19.88
N VAL A 164 -2.87 -5.15 -19.41
CA VAL A 164 -2.97 -5.91 -18.14
C VAL A 164 -2.13 -7.19 -18.19
N VAL A 165 -2.22 -7.98 -19.27
CA VAL A 165 -1.42 -9.21 -19.41
C VAL A 165 0.06 -8.90 -19.52
N LYS A 166 0.45 -7.84 -20.23
CA LYS A 166 1.84 -7.39 -20.34
C LYS A 166 2.38 -6.95 -18.98
N SER A 167 1.62 -6.13 -18.26
CA SER A 167 1.97 -5.69 -16.90
C SER A 167 2.10 -6.90 -15.97
N LEU A 168 1.15 -7.83 -15.97
CA LEU A 168 1.21 -9.02 -15.12
C LEU A 168 2.42 -9.91 -15.43
N LYS A 169 2.75 -10.13 -16.71
CA LYS A 169 3.93 -10.89 -17.15
C LYS A 169 5.26 -10.23 -16.79
N PHE A 170 5.30 -8.91 -16.68
CA PHE A 170 6.50 -8.19 -16.26
C PHE A 170 6.62 -8.08 -14.74
N VAL A 171 5.51 -7.78 -14.08
CA VAL A 171 5.43 -7.51 -12.64
C VAL A 171 5.62 -8.79 -11.84
N LEU A 172 4.95 -9.90 -12.18
CA LEU A 172 5.04 -11.12 -11.38
C LEU A 172 6.49 -11.64 -11.27
N PRO A 173 7.27 -11.76 -12.36
CA PRO A 173 8.67 -12.15 -12.26
C PRO A 173 9.54 -11.13 -11.54
N ALA A 174 9.30 -9.82 -11.76
CA ALA A 174 10.06 -8.77 -11.10
C ALA A 174 9.86 -8.79 -9.58
N VAL A 175 8.62 -8.94 -9.11
CA VAL A 175 8.32 -9.05 -7.68
C VAL A 175 8.80 -10.38 -7.14
N ALA A 176 8.66 -11.49 -7.86
CA ALA A 176 9.24 -12.76 -7.43
C ALA A 176 10.76 -12.67 -7.23
N ALA A 177 11.48 -11.99 -8.13
CA ALA A 177 12.91 -11.74 -7.97
C ALA A 177 13.23 -10.81 -6.79
N ALA A 178 12.43 -9.76 -6.57
CA ALA A 178 12.57 -8.87 -5.42
C ALA A 178 12.31 -9.61 -4.10
N SER A 179 11.22 -10.37 -4.02
CA SER A 179 10.87 -11.21 -2.88
C SER A 179 11.93 -12.28 -2.63
N PHE A 180 12.48 -12.91 -3.66
CA PHE A 180 13.59 -13.86 -3.52
C PHE A 180 14.87 -13.18 -3.01
N THR A 181 15.15 -11.95 -3.45
CA THR A 181 16.27 -11.16 -2.94
C THR A 181 16.07 -10.83 -1.47
N VAL A 182 14.88 -10.40 -1.06
CA VAL A 182 14.53 -10.17 0.36
C VAL A 182 14.65 -11.45 1.17
N TRP A 183 14.25 -12.60 0.62
CA TRP A 183 14.40 -13.89 1.27
C TRP A 183 15.88 -14.27 1.47
N LEU A 184 16.75 -14.01 0.49
CA LEU A 184 18.19 -14.25 0.62
C LEU A 184 18.82 -13.32 1.67
N LEU A 185 18.40 -12.05 1.70
CA LEU A 185 18.86 -11.05 2.66
C LEU A 185 18.16 -11.13 4.02
N ARG A 186 17.24 -12.09 4.25
CA ARG A 186 16.42 -12.14 5.46
C ARG A 186 17.26 -12.17 6.74
N ASP A 187 18.36 -12.94 6.74
CA ASP A 187 19.22 -13.08 7.93
C ASP A 187 19.95 -11.77 8.23
N PHE A 188 20.38 -11.04 7.18
CA PHE A 188 20.95 -9.70 7.32
C PHE A 188 19.90 -8.66 7.75
N ALA A 189 18.69 -8.69 7.18
CA ALA A 189 17.60 -7.79 7.52
C ALA A 189 17.14 -7.98 8.98
N ILE A 190 17.04 -9.23 9.42
CA ILE A 190 16.68 -9.57 10.82
C ILE A 190 17.75 -9.04 11.76
N TRP A 191 19.05 -9.21 11.45
CA TRP A 191 20.14 -8.73 12.30
C TRP A 191 20.30 -7.20 12.31
N LEU A 192 20.09 -6.55 11.15
CA LEU A 192 20.28 -5.10 11.00
C LEU A 192 19.11 -4.29 11.55
N LEU A 193 17.87 -4.75 11.32
CA LEU A 193 16.66 -4.00 11.67
C LEU A 193 16.02 -4.46 12.98
N LEU A 194 16.28 -5.70 13.43
CA LEU A 194 15.66 -6.28 14.62
C LEU A 194 16.69 -6.99 15.53
N SER A 195 16.30 -7.26 16.77
CA SER A 195 17.15 -7.96 17.73
C SER A 195 17.14 -9.47 17.48
N ASN A 196 18.12 -10.21 18.02
CA ASN A 196 18.23 -11.68 17.95
C ASN A 196 16.98 -12.43 18.46
N LYS A 197 16.08 -11.75 19.19
CA LYS A 197 14.78 -12.29 19.61
C LYS A 197 13.81 -12.54 18.45
N PHE A 198 14.08 -12.03 17.26
CA PHE A 198 13.19 -12.14 16.09
C PHE A 198 13.61 -13.20 15.08
N THR A 199 14.46 -14.15 15.45
CA THR A 199 14.85 -15.28 14.57
C THR A 199 13.65 -16.10 14.10
N ALA A 200 12.59 -16.19 14.91
CA ALA A 200 11.33 -16.84 14.55
C ALA A 200 10.62 -16.19 13.35
N MET A 201 10.92 -14.93 13.00
CA MET A 201 10.41 -14.28 11.78
C MET A 201 10.87 -14.97 10.50
N ARG A 202 12.01 -15.68 10.54
CA ARG A 202 12.64 -16.28 9.37
C ARG A 202 11.72 -17.28 8.65
N ASP A 203 10.92 -17.99 9.42
CA ASP A 203 9.97 -18.99 8.90
C ASP A 203 8.71 -18.31 8.34
N LEU A 204 8.33 -17.15 8.87
CA LEU A 204 7.21 -16.35 8.36
C LEU A 204 7.52 -15.71 7.00
N PHE A 205 8.79 -15.37 6.72
CA PHE A 205 9.18 -14.74 5.45
C PHE A 205 8.77 -15.58 4.23
N ALA A 206 8.92 -16.90 4.27
CA ALA A 206 8.57 -17.74 3.13
C ALA A 206 7.07 -17.61 2.77
N TRP A 207 6.20 -17.65 3.77
CA TRP A 207 4.75 -17.52 3.60
C TRP A 207 4.35 -16.10 3.17
N GLN A 208 4.89 -15.08 3.85
CA GLN A 208 4.56 -13.69 3.56
C GLN A 208 4.97 -13.30 2.12
N LEU A 209 6.19 -13.64 1.72
CA LEU A 209 6.75 -13.25 0.42
C LEU A 209 5.99 -13.89 -0.75
N VAL A 210 5.52 -15.13 -0.62
CA VAL A 210 4.65 -15.76 -1.63
C VAL A 210 3.31 -15.03 -1.71
N GLY A 211 2.74 -14.67 -0.56
CA GLY A 211 1.53 -13.83 -0.50
C GLY A 211 1.72 -12.49 -1.20
N ASP A 212 2.89 -11.86 -1.05
CA ASP A 212 3.18 -10.56 -1.63
C ASP A 212 3.27 -10.59 -3.16
N VAL A 213 3.89 -11.61 -3.75
CA VAL A 213 3.94 -11.78 -5.22
C VAL A 213 2.52 -11.82 -5.79
N LEU A 214 1.62 -12.56 -5.14
CA LEU A 214 0.23 -12.69 -5.55
C LEU A 214 -0.59 -11.42 -5.28
N LYS A 215 -0.34 -10.75 -4.14
CA LYS A 215 -0.94 -9.46 -3.81
C LYS A 215 -0.62 -8.41 -4.86
N VAL A 216 0.63 -8.32 -5.32
CA VAL A 216 1.00 -7.38 -6.39
C VAL A 216 0.29 -7.73 -7.69
N GLY A 217 0.18 -9.03 -8.02
CA GLY A 217 -0.63 -9.47 -9.15
C GLY A 217 -2.09 -9.01 -9.05
N ALA A 218 -2.69 -9.12 -7.86
CA ALA A 218 -4.05 -8.66 -7.60
C ALA A 218 -4.18 -7.13 -7.69
N TYR A 219 -3.15 -6.38 -7.27
CA TYR A 219 -3.11 -4.93 -7.39
C TYR A 219 -3.18 -4.44 -8.83
N VAL A 220 -2.61 -5.17 -9.80
CA VAL A 220 -2.77 -4.81 -11.23
C VAL A 220 -4.25 -4.72 -11.61
N PHE A 221 -5.07 -5.66 -11.14
CA PHE A 221 -6.53 -5.64 -11.34
C PHE A 221 -7.21 -4.55 -10.50
N GLY A 222 -6.76 -4.32 -9.26
CA GLY A 222 -7.26 -3.21 -8.43
C GLY A 222 -7.08 -1.84 -9.10
N TYR A 223 -5.89 -1.57 -9.65
CA TYR A 223 -5.61 -0.35 -10.40
C TYR A 223 -6.45 -0.24 -11.67
N LEU A 224 -6.78 -1.34 -12.33
CA LEU A 224 -7.73 -1.33 -13.46
C LEU A 224 -9.12 -0.88 -13.02
N VAL A 225 -9.63 -1.41 -11.91
CA VAL A 225 -10.96 -1.03 -11.38
C VAL A 225 -11.00 0.43 -10.97
N ILE A 226 -9.93 0.93 -10.33
CA ILE A 226 -9.75 2.35 -9.98
C ILE A 226 -9.70 3.21 -11.25
N ALA A 227 -8.89 2.82 -12.24
CA ALA A 227 -8.76 3.56 -13.52
C ALA A 227 -10.10 3.66 -14.28
N LYS A 228 -10.99 2.67 -14.12
CA LYS A 228 -12.34 2.68 -14.71
C LYS A 228 -13.42 3.27 -13.81
N ALA A 229 -13.05 3.84 -12.66
CA ALA A 229 -13.95 4.45 -11.70
C ALA A 229 -15.15 3.54 -11.32
N SER A 230 -14.94 2.23 -11.30
CA SER A 230 -16.04 1.28 -11.09
C SER A 230 -16.19 0.92 -9.62
N LEU A 231 -16.99 1.73 -8.91
CA LEU A 231 -17.22 1.60 -7.47
C LEU A 231 -17.77 0.21 -7.08
N ARG A 232 -18.65 -0.37 -7.89
CA ARG A 232 -19.28 -1.68 -7.57
C ARG A 232 -18.26 -2.80 -7.50
N PHE A 233 -17.38 -2.91 -8.50
CA PHE A 233 -16.32 -3.91 -8.50
C PHE A 233 -15.29 -3.65 -7.41
N TYR A 234 -15.02 -2.38 -7.11
CA TYR A 234 -14.11 -2.01 -6.03
C TYR A 234 -14.63 -2.47 -4.67
N ILE A 235 -15.89 -2.17 -4.34
CA ILE A 235 -16.51 -2.59 -3.08
C ILE A 235 -16.51 -4.12 -2.97
N LEU A 236 -16.90 -4.83 -4.04
CA LEU A 236 -16.91 -6.29 -4.05
C LEU A 236 -15.50 -6.86 -3.79
N ALA A 237 -14.49 -6.29 -4.44
CA ALA A 237 -13.10 -6.70 -4.30
C ALA A 237 -12.59 -6.45 -2.86
N GLU A 238 -12.86 -5.28 -2.30
CA GLU A 238 -12.42 -4.91 -0.96
C GLU A 238 -13.11 -5.74 0.13
N VAL A 239 -14.42 -5.97 0.00
CA VAL A 239 -15.20 -6.82 0.92
C VAL A 239 -14.76 -8.29 0.82
N SER A 240 -14.54 -8.80 -0.39
CA SER A 240 -14.06 -10.18 -0.57
C SER A 240 -12.65 -10.37 0.01
N GLN A 241 -11.73 -9.44 -0.22
CA GLN A 241 -10.39 -9.45 0.37
C GLN A 241 -10.46 -9.43 1.90
N PHE A 242 -11.25 -8.53 2.48
CA PHE A 242 -11.42 -8.43 3.93
C PHE A 242 -12.02 -9.70 4.54
N THR A 243 -13.08 -10.24 3.92
CA THR A 243 -13.76 -11.44 4.39
C THR A 243 -12.85 -12.66 4.33
N LEU A 244 -12.14 -12.85 3.22
CA LEU A 244 -11.18 -13.94 3.06
C LEU A 244 -10.07 -13.85 4.12
N LEU A 245 -9.51 -12.65 4.33
CA LEU A 245 -8.49 -12.44 5.34
C LEU A 245 -9.00 -12.80 6.74
N MET A 246 -10.20 -12.34 7.10
CA MET A 246 -10.78 -12.60 8.41
C MET A 246 -11.08 -14.09 8.62
N VAL A 247 -11.63 -14.78 7.61
CA VAL A 247 -11.96 -16.21 7.68
C VAL A 247 -10.70 -17.05 7.83
N PHE A 248 -9.68 -16.81 6.99
CA PHE A 248 -8.42 -17.54 7.11
C PHE A 248 -7.68 -17.21 8.41
N ALA A 249 -7.68 -15.95 8.82
CA ALA A 249 -7.08 -15.53 10.08
C ALA A 249 -7.74 -16.23 11.27
N HIS A 250 -9.07 -16.33 11.31
CA HIS A 250 -9.77 -16.98 12.41
C HIS A 250 -9.50 -18.49 12.50
N TRP A 251 -9.22 -19.16 11.38
CA TRP A 251 -8.95 -20.59 11.37
C TRP A 251 -7.47 -20.95 11.56
N LEU A 252 -6.55 -20.22 10.91
CA LEU A 252 -5.12 -20.55 10.93
C LEU A 252 -4.37 -19.94 12.12
N ILE A 253 -4.80 -18.78 12.63
CA ILE A 253 -4.12 -18.16 13.78
C ILE A 253 -4.21 -19.06 15.02
N PRO A 254 -5.38 -19.62 15.42
CA PRO A 254 -5.44 -20.52 16.56
C PRO A 254 -4.64 -21.83 16.40
N ALA A 255 -4.30 -22.22 15.17
CA ALA A 255 -3.57 -23.45 14.89
C ALA A 255 -2.04 -23.26 14.87
N HIS A 256 -1.54 -22.12 14.38
CA HIS A 256 -0.12 -21.91 14.11
C HIS A 256 0.41 -20.53 14.59
N GLY A 257 -0.36 -19.75 15.33
CA GLY A 257 0.06 -18.45 15.88
C GLY A 257 0.50 -17.46 14.81
N ALA A 258 1.66 -16.83 15.00
CA ALA A 258 2.25 -15.87 14.07
C ALA A 258 2.49 -16.46 12.66
N LEU A 259 2.84 -17.74 12.56
CA LEU A 259 2.93 -18.45 11.27
C LEU A 259 1.56 -18.58 10.61
N GLY A 260 0.53 -18.86 11.42
CA GLY A 260 -0.86 -18.92 10.97
C GLY A 260 -1.34 -17.59 10.38
N ALA A 261 -0.90 -16.46 10.94
CA ALA A 261 -1.20 -15.14 10.38
C ALA A 261 -0.56 -14.91 9.00
N ALA A 262 0.71 -15.30 8.82
CA ALA A 262 1.40 -15.21 7.52
C ALA A 262 0.80 -16.17 6.47
N GLN A 263 0.44 -17.38 6.89
CA GLN A 263 -0.25 -18.35 6.04
C GLN A 263 -1.67 -17.89 5.66
N ALA A 264 -2.42 -17.30 6.60
CA ALA A 264 -3.73 -16.73 6.33
C ALA A 264 -3.65 -15.59 5.29
N TYR A 265 -2.63 -14.75 5.40
CA TYR A 265 -2.33 -13.73 4.41
C TYR A 265 -2.06 -14.35 3.03
N MET A 266 -1.16 -15.34 2.93
CA MET A 266 -0.88 -16.03 1.67
C MET A 266 -2.13 -16.67 1.05
N ALA A 267 -2.90 -17.42 1.84
CA ALA A 267 -4.12 -18.09 1.38
C ALA A 267 -5.15 -17.08 0.85
N THR A 268 -5.31 -15.96 1.56
CA THR A 268 -6.19 -14.85 1.14
C THR A 268 -5.80 -14.32 -0.23
N TYR A 269 -4.52 -14.01 -0.44
CA TYR A 269 -4.09 -13.42 -1.71
C TYR A 269 -4.06 -14.44 -2.85
N ILE A 270 -3.85 -15.74 -2.58
CA ILE A 270 -4.05 -16.80 -3.59
C ILE A 270 -5.49 -16.81 -4.08
N VAL A 271 -6.44 -16.91 -3.14
CA VAL A 271 -7.87 -17.00 -3.47
C VAL A 271 -8.32 -15.70 -4.15
N TYR A 272 -7.94 -14.55 -3.59
CA TYR A 272 -8.27 -13.24 -4.14
C TYR A 272 -7.70 -13.03 -5.56
N PHE A 273 -6.42 -13.36 -5.78
CA PHE A 273 -5.81 -13.29 -7.11
C PHE A 273 -6.52 -14.20 -8.11
N SER A 274 -6.83 -15.44 -7.70
CA SER A 274 -7.57 -16.39 -8.55
C SER A 274 -8.97 -15.88 -8.91
N LEU A 275 -9.67 -15.23 -7.96
CA LEU A 275 -10.96 -14.57 -8.16
C LEU A 275 -10.83 -13.42 -9.18
N CYS A 276 -9.83 -12.55 -9.02
CA CYS A 276 -9.58 -11.45 -9.95
C CYS A 276 -9.28 -11.97 -11.37
N CYS A 277 -8.43 -12.98 -11.50
CA CYS A 277 -8.15 -13.64 -12.78
C CYS A 277 -9.41 -14.27 -13.38
N GLY A 278 -10.22 -14.96 -12.58
CA GLY A 278 -11.47 -15.59 -13.03
C GLY A 278 -12.47 -14.56 -13.56
N VAL A 279 -12.73 -13.49 -12.80
CA VAL A 279 -13.61 -12.39 -13.22
C VAL A 279 -13.08 -11.71 -14.48
N PHE A 280 -11.77 -11.49 -14.58
CA PHE A 280 -11.16 -10.89 -15.75
C PHE A 280 -11.25 -11.78 -17.00
N LEU A 281 -11.07 -13.09 -16.86
CA LEU A 281 -11.23 -14.05 -17.95
C LEU A 281 -12.69 -14.16 -18.41
N LEU A 282 -13.65 -14.15 -17.48
CA LEU A 282 -15.08 -14.11 -17.80
C LEU A 282 -15.45 -12.82 -18.51
N TRP A 283 -14.92 -11.69 -18.05
CA TRP A 283 -15.09 -10.42 -18.73
C TRP A 283 -14.52 -10.49 -20.14
N ARG A 284 -13.31 -11.01 -20.33
CA ARG A 284 -12.68 -11.20 -21.65
C ARG A 284 -13.54 -12.07 -22.59
N ARG A 285 -14.08 -13.20 -22.12
CA ARG A 285 -14.88 -14.14 -22.93
C ARG A 285 -16.26 -13.62 -23.35
N ARG A 286 -16.82 -12.61 -22.65
CA ARG A 286 -18.13 -12.00 -22.98
C ARG A 286 -18.07 -10.88 -24.04
N ALA A 287 -16.90 -10.58 -24.63
CA ALA A 287 -16.83 -9.81 -25.88
C ALA A 287 -16.32 -10.70 -27.01
#